data_AF-A0A939NAU0-F1
#
_entry.id   AF-A0A939NAU0-F1
#
_cell.length_a   1.000
_cell.length_b   1.000
_cell.length_c   1.000
_cell.angle_alpha   90.00
_cell.angle_beta   90.00
_cell.angle_gamma   90.00
#
_symmetry.space_group_name_H-M   'P 1'
#
loop_
_entity.id
_entity.type
_entity.pdbx_description
1 polymer ?
#
loop_
_entity_poly.entity_id
_entity_poly.type
_entity_poly.pdbx_seq_one_letter_code
_entity_poly.pdbx_strand_id
1 'polypeptide(L)'
;MLSTLELRLDNQWKLSKTSNIGLHGELNWQCQYGNLNRGIKLNFTDTASSFTTHSVPASRHGVALKVGTDINIKKILSYQLIIINFIKNYHDNNIDAKIAVTF
;
A
#
# COMPACT_ATOMS: atom_id res chain seq x y z
N MET A 1 -18.03 -3.26 4.73
CA MET A 1 -17.00 -3.29 5.79
C MET A 1 -15.68 -3.76 5.18
N LEU A 2 -14.56 -3.16 5.55
CA LEU A 2 -13.22 -3.56 5.08
C LEU A 2 -12.48 -4.22 6.26
N SER A 3 -11.92 -5.41 6.05
CA SER A 3 -11.02 -6.03 7.01
C SER A 3 -9.64 -6.15 6.41
N THR A 4 -8.64 -5.80 7.21
CA THR A 4 -7.23 -5.84 6.82
C THR A 4 -6.49 -6.76 7.77
N LEU A 5 -5.70 -7.67 7.22
CA LEU A 5 -4.77 -8.52 7.94
C LEU A 5 -3.36 -8.13 7.50
N GLU A 6 -2.50 -7.81 8.46
CA GLU A 6 -1.13 -7.38 8.24
C GLU A 6 -0.16 -8.33 8.94
N LEU A 7 0.90 -8.70 8.24
CA LEU A 7 2.04 -9.42 8.79
C LEU A 7 3.30 -8.61 8.51
N ARG A 8 4.01 -8.22 9.58
CA ARG A 8 5.25 -7.44 9.47
C ARG A 8 6.43 -8.19 10.08
N LEU A 9 7.53 -8.19 9.35
CA LEU A 9 8.83 -8.71 9.75
C LEU A 9 9.81 -7.55 9.77
N ASP A 10 10.44 -7.33 10.92
CA ASP A 10 11.43 -6.29 11.11
C ASP A 10 12.72 -6.93 11.59
N ASN A 11 13.83 -6.66 10.92
CA ASN A 11 15.15 -7.11 11.32
C ASN A 11 16.14 -5.96 11.28
N GLN A 12 16.96 -5.83 12.32
CA GLN A 12 17.92 -4.74 12.44
C GLN A 12 19.30 -5.29 12.84
N TRP A 13 20.32 -4.87 12.12
CA TRP A 13 21.70 -5.24 12.35
C TRP A 13 22.58 -4.01 12.57
N LYS A 14 23.47 -4.10 13.54
CA LYS A 14 24.53 -3.11 13.75
C LYS A 14 25.70 -3.48 12.83
N LEU A 15 25.93 -2.68 11.78
CA LEU A 15 27.08 -2.83 10.89
C LEU A 15 28.37 -2.33 11.55
N SER A 16 28.27 -1.35 12.43
CA SER A 16 29.41 -0.73 13.10
C SER A 16 28.96 -0.04 14.39
N LYS A 17 29.92 0.41 15.22
CA LYS A 17 29.62 1.21 16.43
C LYS A 17 28.77 2.45 16.13
N THR A 18 28.81 2.91 14.89
CA THR A 18 28.16 4.13 14.44
C THR A 18 27.10 3.91 13.36
N SER A 19 26.85 2.69 12.88
CA SER A 19 25.97 2.49 11.74
C SER A 19 25.07 1.27 11.91
N ASN A 20 23.79 1.44 11.61
CA ASN A 20 22.77 0.40 11.67
C ASN A 20 22.10 0.24 10.30
N ILE A 21 21.68 -0.98 10.00
CA ILE A 21 20.87 -1.32 8.83
C ILE A 21 19.66 -2.13 9.27
N GLY A 22 18.48 -1.75 8.79
CA GLY A 22 17.25 -2.50 8.96
C GLY A 22 16.74 -3.05 7.63
N LEU A 23 16.13 -4.23 7.70
CA LEU A 23 15.33 -4.81 6.63
C LEU A 23 13.93 -5.08 7.18
N HIS A 24 12.93 -4.69 6.40
CA HIS A 24 11.52 -4.79 6.75
C HIS A 24 10.76 -5.47 5.62
N GLY A 25 9.86 -6.38 5.96
CA GLY A 25 8.93 -6.99 5.03
C GLY A 25 7.52 -6.93 5.60
N GLU A 26 6.56 -6.43 4.83
CA GLU A 26 5.16 -6.31 5.24
C GLU A 26 4.26 -6.97 4.19
N LEU A 27 3.40 -7.89 4.61
CA LEU A 27 2.37 -8.49 3.77
C LEU A 27 1.01 -8.04 4.28
N ASN A 28 0.26 -7.35 3.43
CA ASN A 28 -1.09 -6.87 3.73
C ASN A 28 -2.12 -7.58 2.87
N TRP A 29 -3.08 -8.22 3.51
CA TRP A 29 -4.27 -8.75 2.86
C TRP A 29 -5.46 -7.88 3.23
N GLN A 30 -6.20 -7.40 2.23
CA GLN A 30 -7.41 -6.61 2.43
C GLN A 30 -8.60 -7.38 1.86
N CYS A 31 -9.65 -7.54 2.67
CA CYS A 31 -10.90 -8.17 2.26
C CYS A 31 -12.06 -7.17 2.40
N GLN A 32 -12.73 -6.89 1.30
CA GLN A 32 -13.89 -6.00 1.28
C GLN A 32 -15.19 -6.82 1.35
N TYR A 33 -15.89 -6.71 2.47
CA TYR A 33 -17.19 -7.32 2.71
C TYR A 33 -18.33 -6.37 2.32
N GLY A 34 -19.26 -6.83 1.49
CA GLY A 34 -20.44 -6.07 1.06
C GLY A 34 -20.85 -6.33 -0.39
N ASN A 35 -21.84 -5.58 -0.85
CA ASN A 35 -22.28 -5.59 -2.25
C ASN A 35 -21.26 -4.82 -3.10
N LEU A 36 -20.56 -5.53 -3.99
CA LEU A 36 -19.52 -4.98 -4.87
C LEU A 36 -20.10 -4.40 -6.17
N ASN A 37 -21.42 -4.54 -6.36
CA ASN A 37 -22.14 -4.04 -7.51
C ASN A 37 -22.27 -2.51 -7.39
N ARG A 38 -21.36 -1.78 -8.07
CA ARG A 38 -21.48 -0.33 -8.23
C ARG A 38 -22.39 -0.07 -9.42
N GLY A 39 -23.70 -0.01 -9.16
CA GLY A 39 -24.65 0.52 -10.14
C GLY A 39 -24.41 2.03 -10.28
N ILE A 40 -23.92 2.48 -11.43
CA ILE A 40 -23.81 3.90 -11.72
C ILE A 40 -25.11 4.30 -12.40
N LYS A 41 -25.88 5.17 -11.73
CA LYS A 41 -27.08 5.78 -12.30
C LYS A 41 -26.69 7.09 -12.96
N LEU A 42 -26.76 7.11 -14.29
CA LEU A 42 -26.56 8.32 -15.09
C LEU A 42 -27.93 8.97 -15.31
N ASN A 43 -28.10 10.16 -14.74
CA ASN A 43 -29.26 11.01 -14.99
C ASN A 43 -28.80 12.19 -15.84
N PHE A 44 -29.47 12.43 -16.97
CA PHE A 44 -29.20 13.57 -17.83
C PHE A 44 -30.25 14.65 -17.54
N THR A 45 -29.81 15.91 -17.43
CA THR A 45 -30.64 17.03 -16.98
C THR A 45 -31.84 17.33 -17.90
N ASP A 46 -31.76 16.90 -19.17
CA ASP A 46 -32.77 17.14 -20.21
C ASP A 46 -33.58 15.89 -20.63
N THR A 47 -33.43 14.74 -19.94
CA THR A 47 -34.23 13.54 -20.25
C THR A 47 -34.78 12.86 -18.99
N ALA A 48 -36.02 12.38 -19.06
CA ALA A 48 -36.67 11.65 -17.96
C ALA A 48 -36.13 10.22 -17.75
N SER A 49 -35.24 9.75 -18.64
CA SER A 49 -34.70 8.40 -18.66
C SER A 49 -33.37 8.32 -17.92
N SER A 50 -33.35 7.58 -16.81
CA SER A 50 -32.12 7.24 -16.10
C SER A 50 -31.54 5.93 -16.63
N PHE A 51 -30.25 5.93 -16.99
CA PHE A 51 -29.54 4.70 -17.37
C PHE A 51 -28.77 4.16 -16.17
N THR A 52 -29.00 2.89 -15.84
CA THR A 52 -28.22 2.18 -14.81
C THR A 52 -27.22 1.27 -15.50
N THR A 53 -25.93 1.58 -15.39
CA THR A 53 -24.86 0.72 -15.90
C THR A 53 -24.18 -0.01 -14.74
N HIS A 54 -23.86 -1.29 -14.95
CA HIS A 54 -23.10 -2.09 -14.01
C HIS A 54 -21.61 -1.77 -14.20
N SER A 55 -21.00 -1.14 -13.20
CA SER A 55 -19.55 -0.91 -13.19
C SER A 55 -18.80 -2.20 -12.85
N VAL A 56 -17.51 -2.26 -13.19
CA VAL A 56 -16.65 -3.41 -12.88
C VAL A 56 -16.72 -3.69 -11.38
N PRO A 57 -17.05 -4.93 -10.96
CA PRO A 57 -17.10 -5.26 -9.55
C PRO A 57 -15.74 -4.95 -8.92
N ALA A 58 -15.72 -4.09 -7.89
CA ALA A 58 -14.52 -3.95 -7.07
C ALA A 58 -14.18 -5.34 -6.53
N SER A 59 -12.95 -5.81 -6.71
CA SER A 59 -12.66 -7.19 -6.33
C SER A 59 -12.52 -7.31 -4.82
N ARG A 60 -12.99 -8.46 -4.33
CA ARG A 60 -13.28 -8.71 -2.92
C ARG A 60 -12.00 -8.84 -2.07
N HIS A 61 -10.85 -9.13 -2.68
CA HIS A 61 -9.59 -9.39 -1.99
C HIS A 61 -8.42 -8.69 -2.69
N GLY A 62 -7.67 -7.88 -1.95
CA GLY A 62 -6.41 -7.27 -2.38
C GLY A 62 -5.24 -7.81 -1.55
N VAL A 63 -4.06 -7.92 -2.17
CA VAL A 63 -2.82 -8.28 -1.46
C VAL A 63 -1.75 -7.28 -1.87
N ALA A 64 -1.05 -6.71 -0.88
CA ALA A 64 0.09 -5.83 -1.08
C ALA A 64 1.32 -6.39 -0.33
N LEU A 65 2.46 -6.39 -1.01
CA LEU A 65 3.75 -6.73 -0.44
C LEU A 65 4.59 -5.46 -0.36
N LYS A 66 5.09 -5.13 0.83
CA LYS A 66 6.06 -4.05 1.03
C LYS A 66 7.39 -4.64 1.46
N VAL A 67 8.47 -4.15 0.86
CA VAL A 67 9.85 -4.47 1.26
C VAL A 67 10.57 -3.16 1.49
N GLY A 68 11.14 -2.99 2.67
CA GLY A 68 11.82 -1.78 3.09
C GLY A 68 13.25 -2.06 3.52
N THR A 69 14.11 -1.08 3.35
CA THR A 69 15.45 -1.03 3.93
C THR A 69 15.65 0.30 4.64
N ASP A 70 16.25 0.28 5.83
CA ASP A 70 16.66 1.47 6.57
C ASP A 70 18.17 1.45 6.79
N ILE A 71 18.81 2.62 6.70
CA ILE A 71 20.22 2.81 7.02
C ILE A 71 20.34 4.03 7.90
N ASN A 72 20.92 3.86 9.09
CA ASN A 72 21.24 4.96 9.98
C ASN A 72 22.76 5.08 10.16
N ILE A 73 23.31 6.26 9.92
CA ILE A 73 24.73 6.57 10.10
C ILE A 73 24.88 7.66 11.15
N LYS A 74 25.65 7.32 12.19
CA LYS A 74 26.04 8.18 13.33
C LYS A 74 24.88 8.90 14.00
N LYS A 75 23.63 8.41 13.89
CA LYS A 75 22.42 9.10 14.34
C LYS A 75 22.14 10.45 13.66
N ILE A 76 22.97 10.85 12.68
CA ILE A 76 22.93 12.15 11.98
C ILE A 76 22.24 12.00 10.62
N LEU A 77 22.42 10.85 9.96
CA LEU A 77 21.86 10.57 8.64
C LEU A 77 21.01 9.30 8.70
N SER A 78 19.75 9.40 8.26
CA SER A 78 18.86 8.27 8.07
C SER A 78 18.40 8.21 6.62
N TYR A 79 18.54 7.04 6.00
CA TYR A 79 18.04 6.73 4.66
C TYR A 79 17.04 5.59 4.74
N GLN A 80 15.93 5.68 4.02
CA GLN A 80 14.92 4.64 3.95
C GLN A 80 14.44 4.48 2.51
N LEU A 81 14.37 3.23 2.03
CA LEU A 81 13.79 2.87 0.74
C LEU A 81 12.71 1.82 0.97
N ILE A 82 11.53 2.02 0.40
CA ILE A 82 10.38 1.12 0.49
C ILE A 82 9.86 0.86 -0.92
N ILE A 83 9.68 -0.41 -1.25
CA ILE A 83 9.07 -0.87 -2.50
C ILE A 83 7.75 -1.54 -2.13
N ILE A 84 6.67 -1.14 -2.80
CA ILE A 84 5.31 -1.65 -2.58
C ILE A 84 4.79 -2.22 -3.90
N ASN A 85 4.45 -3.50 -3.92
CA ASN A 85 3.79 -4.15 -5.05
C ASN A 85 2.38 -4.60 -4.67
N PHE A 86 1.40 -4.29 -5.52
CA PHE A 86 0.03 -4.80 -5.41
C PHE A 86 -0.17 -5.97 -6.38
N ILE A 87 -0.57 -7.12 -5.84
CA ILE A 87 -0.61 -8.38 -6.61
C ILE A 87 -2.02 -8.68 -7.13
N LYS A 88 -3.08 -8.11 -6.53
CA LYS A 88 -4.48 -8.32 -6.96
C LYS A 88 -5.26 -7.01 -7.06
N ASN A 89 -5.91 -6.82 -8.21
CA ASN A 89 -6.87 -5.78 -8.62
C ASN A 89 -6.34 -4.41 -8.99
N TYR A 90 -5.14 -4.07 -8.55
CA TYR A 90 -4.41 -2.89 -8.96
C TYR A 90 -2.99 -3.35 -9.26
N HIS A 91 -2.55 -3.24 -10.53
CA HIS A 91 -1.15 -3.45 -10.91
C HIS A 91 -0.34 -2.16 -10.73
N ASP A 92 -0.62 -1.43 -9.66
CA ASP A 92 0.12 -0.23 -9.31
C ASP A 92 1.28 -0.68 -8.44
N ASN A 93 2.50 -0.40 -8.87
CA ASN A 93 3.70 -0.57 -8.06
C ASN A 93 4.15 0.81 -7.62
N ASN A 94 4.39 0.98 -6.33
CA ASN A 94 4.89 2.24 -5.78
C ASN A 94 6.30 2.04 -5.21
N ILE A 95 7.15 3.05 -5.41
CA ILE A 95 8.48 3.10 -4.81
C ILE A 95 8.58 4.40 -4.02
N ASP A 96 8.76 4.28 -2.70
CA ASP A 96 8.90 5.40 -1.79
C ASP A 96 10.34 5.43 -1.25
N ALA A 97 11.03 6.56 -1.41
CA ALA A 97 12.36 6.79 -0.86
C ALA A 97 12.35 8.03 0.04
N LYS A 98 12.96 7.94 1.22
CA LYS A 98 13.03 9.02 2.20
C LYS A 98 14.45 9.18 2.72
N ILE A 99 14.90 10.44 2.82
CA ILE A 99 16.17 10.82 3.42
C ILE A 99 15.88 11.82 4.54
N ALA A 100 16.44 11.59 5.71
CA ALA A 100 16.33 12.48 6.85
C ALA A 100 17.72 12.79 7.43
N VAL A 101 18.01 14.07 7.62
CA VAL A 101 19.23 14.56 8.26
C VAL A 101 18.83 15.24 9.55
N THR A 102 19.47 14.86 10.66
CA THR A 102 19.24 15.46 11.98
C THR A 102 20.49 16.21 12.39
N PHE A 103 20.36 17.50 12.71
CA PHE A 103 21.44 18.40 13.13
C PHE A 103 21.45 18.56 14.64
#